data_AF-A0A6P1TJJ0-F1
#
_entry.id   AF-A0A6P1TJJ0-F1
#
_cell.length_a   1.000
_cell.length_b   1.000
_cell.length_c   1.000
_cell.angle_alpha   90.00
_cell.angle_beta   90.00
_cell.angle_gamma   90.00
#
_symmetry.space_group_name_H-M   'P 1'
#
loop_
_entity.id
_entity.type
_entity.pdbx_description
1 polymer ?
#
loop_
_entity_poly.entity_id
_entity_poly.type
_entity_poly.pdbx_seq_one_letter_code
_entity_poly.pdbx_strand_id
1 'polypeptide(L)' 'MIKLRNMATAYLMNRNEFLLMKRAAGRNLAPGLWAGVGGHLEPEELNSPKEACLREIYEETGITQE' A
#
# COMPACT_ATOMS: atom_id res chain seq x y z
N MET A 1 2.54 21.80 -13.66
CA MET A 1 2.06 21.97 -12.26
C MET A 1 2.26 20.63 -11.55
N ILE A 2 3.06 20.58 -10.49
CA ILE A 2 3.28 19.35 -9.72
C ILE A 2 2.05 19.10 -8.85
N LYS A 3 1.51 17.87 -8.84
CA LYS A 3 0.39 17.48 -7.97
C LYS A 3 0.90 16.56 -6.86
N LEU A 4 0.64 16.93 -5.62
CA LEU A 4 0.91 16.08 -4.47
C LEU A 4 -0.20 15.02 -4.33
N ARG A 5 0.18 13.81 -3.93
CA ARG A 5 -0.74 12.73 -3.60
C ARG A 5 -0.36 12.18 -2.23
N ASN A 6 -1.34 12.01 -1.35
CA ASN A 6 -1.13 11.30 -0.10
C ASN A 6 -1.14 9.80 -0.38
N MET A 7 -0.13 9.10 0.13
CA MET A 7 0.06 7.66 -0.01
C MET A 7 0.24 7.06 1.38
N ALA A 8 -0.28 5.86 1.59
CA ALA A 8 0.00 5.04 2.75
C ALA A 8 0.67 3.75 2.29
N THR A 9 1.61 3.24 3.07
CA THR A 9 2.28 1.96 2.78
C THR A 9 2.62 1.26 4.08
N ALA A 10 2.25 -0.01 4.16
CA ALA A 10 2.54 -0.89 5.27
C ALA A 10 3.61 -1.92 4.88
N TYR A 11 4.50 -2.22 5.84
CA TYR A 11 5.42 -3.34 5.76
C TYR A 11 4.98 -4.39 6.76
N LEU A 12 4.37 -5.46 6.27
CA LEU A 12 3.92 -6.57 7.10
C LEU A 12 5.12 -7.47 7.38
N MET A 13 5.36 -7.74 8.64
CA MET A 13 6.48 -8.55 9.11
C MET A 13 5.95 -9.81 9.78
N ASN A 14 6.46 -10.96 9.38
CA ASN A 14 6.24 -12.23 10.08
C ASN A 14 7.61 -12.83 10.41
N ARG A 15 7.95 -12.86 11.71
CA ARG A 15 9.31 -13.20 12.20
C ARG A 15 10.35 -12.25 11.59
N ASN A 16 11.26 -12.77 10.76
CA ASN A 16 12.33 -12.00 10.11
C ASN A 16 12.07 -11.76 8.61
N GLU A 17 10.84 -11.96 8.16
CA GLU A 17 10.45 -11.84 6.75
C GLU A 17 9.47 -10.68 6.55
N PHE A 18 9.63 -9.95 5.45
CA PHE A 18 8.71 -8.89 5.04
C PHE A 18 7.91 -9.31 3.81
N LEU A 19 6.61 -9.02 3.80
CA LEU A 19 5.80 -9.12 2.60
C LEU A 19 6.03 -7.90 1.72
N LEU A 20 6.37 -8.14 0.45
CA LEU A 20 6.50 -7.12 -0.58
C LEU A 20 5.67 -7.52 -1.81
N MET A 21 5.16 -6.53 -2.53
CA MET A 21 4.37 -6.71 -3.74
C MET A 21 5.18 -6.28 -4.97
N LYS A 22 5.33 -7.19 -5.96
CA LYS A 22 5.97 -6.86 -7.23
C LYS A 22 4.97 -6.19 -8.15
N ARG A 23 5.27 -4.97 -8.58
CA ARG A 23 4.37 -4.18 -9.42
C ARG A 23 4.33 -4.75 -10.83
N ALA A 24 3.12 -4.88 -11.38
CA ALA A 24 2.92 -5.37 -12.74
C ALA A 24 3.64 -4.49 -13.78
N ALA A 25 4.15 -5.11 -14.85
CA ALA A 25 4.93 -4.43 -15.88
C ALA A 25 4.17 -3.30 -16.61
N GLY A 26 2.83 -3.37 -16.64
CA GLY A 26 1.97 -2.35 -17.27
C GLY A 26 1.65 -1.14 -16.38
N ARG A 27 2.19 -1.04 -15.15
CA ARG A 27 1.92 0.10 -14.26
C ARG A 27 2.76 1.31 -14.64
N ASN A 28 2.13 2.49 -14.70
CA ASN A 28 2.80 3.77 -14.98
C ASN A 28 3.87 4.15 -13.95
N LEU A 29 3.65 3.77 -12.68
CA LEU A 29 4.58 4.07 -11.59
C LEU A 29 5.35 2.80 -11.22
N ALA A 30 6.68 2.86 -11.26
CA ALA A 30 7.60 1.83 -10.78
C ALA A 30 7.29 0.39 -11.28
N PRO A 31 7.11 0.17 -12.60
CA PRO A 31 6.83 -1.17 -13.13
C PRO A 31 7.97 -2.15 -12.80
N GLY A 32 7.62 -3.36 -12.37
CA GLY A 32 8.58 -4.43 -12.08
C GLY A 32 9.34 -4.29 -10.75
N LEU A 33 9.21 -3.17 -10.05
CA LEU A 33 9.83 -2.96 -8.74
C LEU A 33 8.99 -3.58 -7.61
N TRP A 34 9.66 -3.91 -6.51
CA TRP A 34 9.03 -4.36 -5.27
C TRP A 34 8.72 -3.17 -4.37
N ALA A 35 7.56 -3.20 -3.72
CA ALA A 35 7.12 -2.18 -2.76
C ALA A 35 6.42 -2.84 -1.57
N GLY A 36 6.24 -2.09 -0.48
CA GLY A 36 5.30 -2.48 0.58
C GLY A 36 3.86 -2.47 0.07
N VAL A 37 2.95 -2.98 0.88
CA VAL A 37 1.52 -3.05 0.56
C VAL A 37 0.90 -1.68 0.81
N GLY A 38 0.16 -1.13 -0.15
CA GLY A 38 -0.45 0.19 0.03
C GLY A 38 -0.76 0.96 -1.24
N GLY A 39 -1.49 2.06 -1.05
CA GLY A 39 -2.04 2.86 -2.13
C GLY A 39 -2.37 4.30 -1.73
N HIS A 40 -3.29 4.88 -2.50
CA HIS A 40 -3.75 6.26 -2.29
C HIS A 40 -4.61 6.32 -1.03
N LEU A 41 -4.49 7.41 -0.27
CA LEU A 41 -5.51 7.71 0.73
C LEU A 41 -6.78 8.18 0.01
N GLU A 42 -7.93 7.67 0.44
CA GLU A 42 -9.23 8.20 0.08
C GLU A 42 -9.55 9.50 0.86
N PRO A 43 -10.48 10.34 0.40
CA PRO A 43 -10.81 11.62 1.07
C PRO A 43 -11.16 11.49 2.55
N GLU A 44 -11.89 10.45 2.93
CA GLU A 44 -12.28 10.13 4.30
C GLU A 44 -11.11 9.61 5.16
N GLU A 45 -10.02 9.17 4.54
CA GLU A 45 -8.84 8.60 5.21
C GLU A 45 -7.72 9.63 5.43
N LEU A 46 -7.85 10.87 4.94
CA LEU A 46 -6.78 11.88 4.95
C LEU A 46 -6.18 12.15 6.33
N ASN A 47 -6.97 12.01 7.40
CA ASN A 47 -6.53 12.15 8.80
C ASN A 47 -6.39 10.81 9.53
N SER A 48 -6.45 9.69 8.80
CA SER A 48 -6.45 8.33 9.35
C SER A 48 -5.67 7.37 8.42
N PRO A 49 -4.36 7.61 8.19
CA PRO A 49 -3.56 6.80 7.27
C PRO A 49 -3.47 5.32 7.65
N LYS A 50 -3.74 4.98 8.92
CA LYS A 50 -3.83 3.59 9.37
C LYS A 50 -5.01 2.86 8.71
N GLU A 51 -6.17 3.51 8.59
CA GLU A 51 -7.35 2.91 7.95
C GLU A 51 -7.07 2.65 6.47
N ALA A 52 -6.42 3.59 5.78
CA ALA A 52 -5.93 3.40 4.41
C ALA A 52 -4.99 2.19 4.30
N CYS A 53 -4.02 2.04 5.22
CA CYS A 53 -3.17 0.86 5.25
C CYS A 53 -3.98 -0.43 5.44
N LEU A 54 -4.93 -0.48 6.39
CA LEU A 54 -5.72 -1.68 6.65
C LEU A 54 -6.59 -2.07 5.44
N ARG A 55 -7.23 -1.08 4.79
CA ARG A 55 -8.01 -1.27 3.57
C ARG A 55 -7.13 -1.82 2.44
N GLU A 56 -6.02 -1.18 2.14
CA GLU A 56 -5.11 -1.59 1.05
C GLU A 56 -4.50 -2.98 1.32
N ILE A 57 -4.18 -3.30 2.58
CA ILE A 57 -3.73 -4.64 2.96
C ILE A 57 -4.78 -5.68 2.59
N TYR A 58 -6.04 -5.44 2.96
CA TYR A 58 -7.12 -6.34 2.65
C TYR A 58 -7.35 -6.46 1.13
N GLU A 59 -7.37 -5.34 0.40
CA GLU A 59 -7.59 -5.30 -1.05
C GLU A 59 -6.49 -6.03 -1.85
N GLU A 60 -5.22 -5.81 -1.51
CA GLU A 60 -4.09 -6.38 -2.28
C GLU A 60 -3.72 -7.81 -1.85
N THR A 61 -4.01 -8.20 -0.61
CA THR A 61 -3.50 -9.46 -0.02
C THR A 61 -4.58 -10.37 0.57
N GLY A 62 -5.77 -9.84 0.87
CA GLY A 62 -6.84 -10.55 1.59
C GLY A 62 -6.60 -10.73 3.09
N ILE A 63 -5.49 -10.22 3.64
CA ILE A 63 -5.16 -10.33 5.06
C ILE A 63 -6.03 -9.37 5.87
N THR A 64 -6.60 -9.85 6.97
CA THR A 64 -7.39 -9.04 7.92
C THR A 64 -6.64 -8.82 9.23
N GLN A 65 -7.05 -7.79 9.97
CA GLN A 65 -6.60 -7.61 11.35
C GLN A 65 -7.33 -8.63 12.23
N GLU A 66 -6.59 -9.48 12.95
CA GLU A 66 -7.11 -10.28 14.07
C GLU A 66 -7.19 -9.44 15.35
#